data_AF-A0AAW7YSI5-F1
#
_entry.id   AF-A0AAW7YSI5-F1
#
_cell.length_a   1.000
_cell.length_b   1.000
_cell.length_c   1.000
_cell.angle_alpha   90.00
_cell.angle_beta   90.00
_cell.angle_gamma   90.00
#
_symmetry.space_group_name_H-M   'P 1'
#
loop_
_entity.id
_entity.type
_entity.pdbx_description
1 polymer ?
#
loop_
_entity_poly.entity_id
_entity_poly.type
_entity_poly.pdbx_seq_one_letter_code
_entity_poly.pdbx_strand_id
1 'polypeptide(L)' 'LQTLLPRFVQLLNNGMNLTIHCKGGSGRTGMLAARIMFAMGFELDDAITKIKAQRPNAFTVPAQLSYIQQFAK' A
#
# COMPACT_ATOMS: atom_id res chain seq x y z
N LEU A 1 -1.66 -10.91 -6.50
CA LEU A 1 -1.55 -10.23 -5.18
C LEU A 1 -2.14 -11.04 -4.03
N GLN A 2 -3.31 -11.66 -4.17
CA GLN A 2 -3.92 -12.46 -3.09
C GLN A 2 -2.97 -13.51 -2.50
N THR A 3 -2.16 -14.18 -3.33
CA THR A 3 -1.18 -15.18 -2.88
C THR A 3 0.12 -14.60 -2.32
N LEU A 4 0.45 -13.33 -2.58
CA LEU A 4 1.73 -12.72 -2.18
C LEU A 4 1.61 -11.85 -0.93
N LEU A 5 0.44 -11.27 -0.67
CA LEU A 5 0.17 -10.43 0.50
C LEU A 5 0.52 -11.13 1.82
N PRO A 6 0.10 -12.38 2.08
CA PRO A 6 0.49 -13.09 3.29
C PRO A 6 2.01 -13.21 3.45
N ARG A 7 2.74 -13.46 2.35
CA ARG A 7 4.20 -13.53 2.36
C ARG A 7 4.85 -12.19 2.69
N PHE A 8 4.34 -11.08 2.16
CA PHE A 8 4.86 -9.75 2.49
C PHE A 8 4.68 -9.41 3.96
N VAL A 9 3.48 -9.67 4.49
CA VAL A 9 3.19 -9.46 5.92
C VAL A 9 4.07 -10.36 6.80
N GLN A 10 4.25 -11.63 6.44
CA GLN A 10 5.14 -12.54 7.16
C GLN A 10 6.58 -12.04 7.18
N LEU A 11 7.12 -11.59 6.04
CA LEU A 11 8.47 -11.03 5.97
C LEU A 11 8.63 -9.82 6.90
N LEU A 12 7.66 -8.89 6.89
CA LEU A 12 7.67 -7.71 7.75
C LEU A 12 7.55 -8.10 9.24
N ASN A 13 6.68 -9.04 9.59
CA ASN A 13 6.55 -9.55 10.97
C ASN A 13 7.82 -10.23 11.49
N ASN A 14 8.63 -10.78 10.58
CA ASN A 14 9.93 -11.38 10.91
C ASN A 14 11.07 -10.34 10.97
N GLY A 15 10.77 -9.04 10.90
CA GLY A 15 11.76 -7.97 10.96
C GLY A 15 12.53 -7.75 9.66
N MET A 16 12.09 -8.33 8.54
CA MET A 16 12.72 -8.12 7.24
C MET A 16 12.26 -6.80 6.61
N ASN A 17 13.12 -6.20 5.79
CA ASN A 17 12.80 -5.01 5.02
C ASN A 17 12.25 -5.36 3.63
N LEU A 18 11.17 -4.69 3.21
CA LEU A 18 10.60 -4.82 1.87
C LEU A 18 10.76 -3.51 1.07
N THR A 19 11.43 -3.59 -0.08
CA THR A 19 11.52 -2.48 -1.03
C THR A 19 10.50 -2.64 -2.15
N ILE A 20 9.72 -1.59 -2.42
CA ILE A 20 8.70 -1.57 -3.48
C ILE A 20 8.99 -0.38 -4.40
N HIS A 21 9.00 -0.61 -5.72
CA HIS A 21 9.14 0.46 -6.69
C HIS A 21 8.26 0.24 -7.93
N CYS A 22 8.08 1.30 -8.70
CA CYS A 22 7.57 1.25 -10.06
C CYS A 22 8.42 2.20 -10.92
N LYS A 23 7.86 2.79 -11.99
CA LYS A 23 8.60 3.81 -12.77
C LYS A 23 8.76 5.14 -12.02
N GLY A 24 7.67 5.66 -11.45
CA GLY A 24 7.64 6.96 -10.77
C GLY A 24 7.51 6.89 -9.24
N GLY A 25 7.62 5.68 -8.66
CA GLY A 25 7.62 5.46 -7.21
C GLY A 25 6.35 5.85 -6.43
N SER A 26 5.28 6.31 -7.07
CA SER A 26 4.10 6.88 -6.39
C SER A 26 2.80 6.10 -6.65
N GLY A 27 2.35 5.99 -7.90
CA GLY A 27 1.05 5.37 -8.21
C GLY A 27 0.95 3.88 -7.85
N ARG A 28 1.59 3.00 -8.64
CA ARG A 28 1.58 1.54 -8.39
C ARG A 28 2.27 1.16 -7.08
N THR A 29 3.29 1.92 -6.69
CA THR A 29 3.99 1.74 -5.41
C THR A 29 3.05 2.01 -4.24
N GLY A 30 2.33 3.14 -4.25
CA GLY A 30 1.35 3.48 -3.23
C GLY A 30 0.21 2.48 -3.14
N MET A 31 -0.31 2.00 -4.29
CA MET A 31 -1.35 0.98 -4.30
C MET A 31 -0.91 -0.32 -3.62
N LEU A 32 0.31 -0.81 -3.90
CA LEU A 32 0.80 -2.02 -3.22
C LEU A 32 1.08 -1.77 -1.74
N ALA A 33 1.63 -0.61 -1.39
CA ALA A 33 1.84 -0.22 0.01
C ALA A 33 0.51 -0.22 0.79
N ALA A 34 -0.55 0.38 0.24
CA ALA A 34 -1.88 0.38 0.86
C ALA A 34 -2.42 -1.03 1.07
N ARG A 35 -2.30 -1.90 0.05
CA ARG A 35 -2.74 -3.30 0.14
C ARG A 35 -2.04 -4.05 1.28
N ILE A 36 -0.74 -3.80 1.48
CA ILE A 36 0.03 -4.40 2.59
C ILE A 36 -0.44 -3.82 3.92
N MET A 37 -0.59 -2.50 4.03
CA MET A 37 -1.08 -1.84 5.24
C MET A 37 -2.47 -2.33 5.66
N PHE A 38 -3.41 -2.50 4.71
CA PHE A 38 -4.73 -3.07 5.02
C PHE A 38 -4.64 -4.51 5.53
N ALA A 39 -3.76 -5.33 4.95
CA ALA A 39 -3.52 -6.68 5.45
C ALA A 39 -2.88 -6.70 6.86
N MET A 40 -2.19 -5.63 7.25
CA MET A 40 -1.66 -5.42 8.60
C MET A 40 -2.66 -4.76 9.56
N GLY A 41 -3.89 -4.45 9.10
CA GLY A 41 -4.96 -3.91 9.93
C GLY A 41 -5.03 -2.38 10.02
N PHE A 42 -4.38 -1.66 9.10
CA PHE A 42 -4.54 -0.20 9.01
C PHE A 42 -5.85 0.17 8.32
N GLU A 43 -6.48 1.24 8.81
CA GLU A 43 -7.66 1.85 8.22
C GLU A 43 -7.33 2.67 6.96
N LEU A 44 -8.32 2.90 6.09
CA LEU A 44 -8.16 3.59 4.81
C LEU A 44 -7.47 4.95 4.94
N ASP A 45 -8.02 5.81 5.80
CA ASP A 45 -7.56 7.20 5.94
C ASP A 45 -6.15 7.27 6.53
N ASP A 46 -5.82 6.38 7.48
CA ASP A 46 -4.49 6.32 8.05
C ASP A 46 -3.46 5.82 7.03
N ALA A 47 -3.81 4.80 6.24
CA ALA A 47 -2.95 4.31 5.17
C ALA A 47 -2.70 5.39 4.10
N ILE A 48 -3.75 6.09 3.64
CA ILE A 48 -3.61 7.17 2.67
C ILE A 48 -2.72 8.28 3.22
N THR A 49 -2.96 8.70 4.47
CA THR A 49 -2.20 9.77 5.12
C THR A 49 -0.72 9.43 5.22
N LYS A 50 -0.40 8.24 5.76
CA LYS A 50 1.00 7.79 5.92
C LYS A 50 1.70 7.60 4.58
N ILE A 51 1.01 7.05 3.57
CA ILE A 51 1.59 6.85 2.24
C ILE A 51 1.83 8.21 1.56
N LYS A 52 0.89 9.14 1.59
CA LYS A 52 1.06 10.47 0.98
C LYS A 52 2.13 11.31 1.67
N ALA A 53 2.32 11.16 2.98
CA ALA A 53 3.42 11.82 3.69
C ALA A 53 4.80 11.44 3.13
N GLN A 54 4.97 10.19 2.65
CA GLN A 54 6.21 9.71 2.04
C GLN A 54 6.22 9.83 0.51
N ARG A 55 5.04 9.78 -0.11
CA ARG A 55 4.82 9.77 -1.56
C ARG A 55 3.68 10.75 -1.91
N PRO A 56 3.95 12.06 -1.96
CA PRO A 56 2.89 13.08 -2.12
C PRO A 56 1.99 12.88 -3.34
N ASN A 57 2.53 12.26 -4.40
CA ASN A 57 1.82 11.99 -5.65
C ASN A 57 1.07 10.64 -5.68
N ALA A 58 0.99 9.91 -4.56
CA ALA A 58 0.20 8.68 -4.47
C ALA A 58 -1.31 9.00 -4.49
N PHE A 59 -2.09 8.17 -5.18
CA PHE A 59 -3.56 8.26 -5.25
C PHE A 59 -4.08 9.58 -5.86
N THR A 60 -3.28 10.27 -6.67
CA THR A 60 -3.71 11.48 -7.41
C THR A 60 -4.63 11.15 -8.58
N VAL A 61 -4.54 9.93 -9.12
CA VAL A 61 -5.44 9.44 -10.15
C VAL A 61 -6.68 8.83 -9.47
N PRO A 62 -7.90 9.28 -9.76
CA PRO A 62 -9.12 8.79 -9.10
C PRO A 62 -9.27 7.27 -9.12
N ALA A 63 -8.94 6.62 -10.24
CA ALA A 63 -8.99 5.16 -10.37
C ALA A 63 -8.09 4.41 -9.37
N GLN A 64 -6.98 5.01 -8.92
CA GLN A 64 -6.11 4.40 -7.90
C GLN A 64 -6.78 4.44 -6.52
N LEU A 65 -7.44 5.56 -6.19
CA LEU A 65 -8.20 5.71 -4.95
C LEU A 65 -9.39 4.75 -4.93
N SER A 66 -10.19 4.74 -5.99
CA SER A 66 -11.32 3.81 -6.15
C SER A 66 -10.89 2.35 -6.10
N TYR A 67 -9.68 2.02 -6.59
CA TYR A 67 -9.13 0.68 -6.48
C TYR A 67 -8.83 0.31 -5.02
N ILE A 68 -8.11 1.14 -4.26
CA ILE A 68 -7.73 0.79 -2.89
C ILE A 68 -8.92 0.79 -1.93
N GLN A 69 -9.93 1.64 -2.16
CA GLN A 69 -11.17 1.67 -1.37
C GLN A 69 -11.91 0.33 -1.37
N GLN A 70 -11.81 -0.46 -2.44
CA GLN A 70 -12.41 -1.81 -2.52
C GLN A 70 -11.78 -2.82 -1.57
N PHE A 71 -10.63 -2.50 -0.97
CA PHE A 71 -9.87 -3.37 -0.07
C PHE A 71 -9.69 -2.80 1.32
N ALA A 72 -10.16 -1.57 1.56
CA ALA A 72 -10.29 -1.03 2.90
C ALA A 72 -11.29 -1.88 3.68
N LYS A 73 -11.03 -2.07 4.97
CA LYS A 73 -12.03 -2.62 5.89
C LYS A 73 -13.00 -1.52 6.32
#